data_AF-V8NVJ8-F1
#
_entry.id   AF-V8NVJ8-F1
#
_cell.length_a   1.000
_cell.length_b   1.000
_cell.length_c   1.000
_cell.angle_alpha   90.00
_cell.angle_beta   90.00
_cell.angle_gamma   90.00
#
_symmetry.space_group_name_H-M   'P 1'
#
loop_
_entity.id
_entity.type
_entity.pdbx_description
1 polymer ?
#
loop_
_entity_poly.entity_id
_entity_poly.type
_entity_poly.pdbx_seq_one_letter_code
_entity_poly.pdbx_strand_id
1 'polypeptide(L)'
;MDPVPPSPEDSQLLQFYTGQCQTHYRTLLSAIEALLASAGAHQPPRVFVPHGKFVIVTAHKLVFVGDTVSRLASSAAVRARVGAASTALCQALKEAVLSVKSAALSYPSLPAAREMQGCVAELSRQALAFTTLLGTLAPS
;
A
#
# COMPACT_ATOMS: atom_id res chain seq x y z
N MET A 1 -14.66 -13.05 24.94
CA MET A 1 -15.09 -13.84 23.78
C MET A 1 -13.87 -14.00 22.91
N ASP A 2 -13.29 -15.19 22.86
CA ASP A 2 -12.24 -15.48 21.89
C ASP A 2 -12.82 -15.37 20.47
N PRO A 3 -12.07 -14.82 19.51
CA PRO A 3 -12.54 -14.71 18.14
C PRO A 3 -12.81 -16.12 17.59
N VAL A 4 -14.01 -16.32 17.05
CA VAL A 4 -14.34 -17.54 16.30
C VAL A 4 -13.31 -17.71 15.18
N PRO A 5 -12.64 -18.87 15.08
CA PRO A 5 -11.64 -19.09 14.04
C PRO A 5 -12.28 -18.94 12.65
N PRO A 6 -11.55 -18.39 11.67
CA PRO A 6 -12.05 -18.26 10.30
C PRO A 6 -12.48 -19.63 9.75
N SER A 7 -13.44 -19.62 8.82
CA SER A 7 -13.81 -20.85 8.10
C SER A 7 -12.57 -21.40 7.36
N PRO A 8 -12.55 -22.70 6.99
CA PRO A 8 -11.45 -23.26 6.20
C PRO A 8 -11.22 -22.50 4.89
N GLU A 9 -12.28 -22.04 4.24
CA GLU A 9 -12.21 -21.22 3.02
C GLU A 9 -11.58 -19.85 3.27
N ASP A 10 -12.01 -19.15 4.33
CA ASP A 10 -11.43 -17.85 4.71
C ASP A 10 -9.95 -18.02 5.11
N SER A 11 -9.63 -19.12 5.79
CA SER A 11 -8.26 -19.46 6.19
C SER A 11 -7.34 -19.63 4.98
N GLN A 12 -7.75 -20.42 3.99
CA GLN A 12 -7.00 -20.63 2.75
C GLN A 12 -6.83 -19.34 1.95
N LEU A 13 -7.92 -18.57 1.83
CA LEU A 13 -7.92 -17.27 1.17
C LEU A 13 -6.90 -16.31 1.83
N LEU A 14 -6.97 -16.17 3.15
CA LEU A 14 -6.10 -15.29 3.93
C LEU A 14 -4.64 -15.73 3.87
N GLN A 15 -4.36 -17.04 3.96
CA GLN A 15 -3.00 -17.56 3.88
C GLN A 15 -2.37 -17.34 2.50
N PHE A 16 -3.13 -17.59 1.43
CA PHE A 16 -2.69 -17.33 0.06
C PHE A 16 -2.36 -15.86 -0.18
N TYR A 17 -3.23 -14.95 0.28
CA TYR A 17 -3.03 -13.51 0.09
C TYR A 17 -1.98 -12.90 1.03
N THR A 18 -1.75 -13.47 2.21
CA THR A 18 -0.70 -13.01 3.13
C THR A 18 0.69 -13.13 2.48
N GLY A 19 1.01 -14.26 1.84
CA GLY A 19 2.30 -14.44 1.16
C GLY A 19 2.50 -13.46 0.00
N GLN A 20 1.45 -13.19 -0.77
CA GLN A 20 1.48 -12.20 -1.85
C GLN A 20 1.65 -10.78 -1.32
N CYS A 21 0.92 -10.41 -0.27
CA CYS A 21 1.00 -9.08 0.34
C CYS A 21 2.39 -8.78 0.88
N GLN A 22 3.05 -9.73 1.55
CA GLN A 22 4.42 -9.54 2.00
C GLN A 22 5.37 -9.26 0.84
N THR A 23 5.22 -9.98 -0.26
CA THR A 23 6.05 -9.78 -1.46
C THR A 23 5.78 -8.41 -2.09
N HIS A 24 4.52 -8.04 -2.29
CA HIS A 24 4.13 -6.74 -2.83
C HIS A 24 4.57 -5.58 -1.94
N TYR A 25 4.49 -5.74 -0.62
CA TYR A 25 4.94 -4.75 0.35
C TYR A 25 6.45 -4.52 0.25
N ARG A 26 7.26 -5.58 0.19
CA ARG A 26 8.72 -5.43 -0.01
C ARG A 26 9.04 -4.71 -1.32
N THR A 27 8.37 -5.05 -2.42
CA THR A 27 8.57 -4.36 -3.70
C THR A 27 8.15 -2.89 -3.62
N LEU A 28 7.07 -2.56 -2.92
CA LEU A 28 6.63 -1.20 -2.68
C LEU A 28 7.68 -0.40 -1.90
N LEU A 29 8.26 -0.96 -0.83
CA LEU A 29 9.32 -0.30 -0.06
C LEU A 29 10.52 0.04 -0.95
N SER A 30 11.01 -0.90 -1.75
CA SER A 30 12.11 -0.64 -2.69
C SER A 30 11.77 0.44 -3.72
N ALA A 31 10.53 0.50 -4.19
CA ALA A 31 10.07 1.54 -5.11
C ALA A 31 10.04 2.93 -4.42
N ILE A 32 9.59 2.98 -3.17
CA ILE A 32 9.56 4.21 -2.36
C ILE A 32 10.99 4.69 -2.08
N GLU A 33 11.89 3.80 -1.69
CA GLU A 33 13.31 4.14 -1.46
C GLU A 33 13.95 4.74 -2.71
N ALA A 34 13.73 4.15 -3.89
CA ALA A 34 14.25 4.69 -5.15
C ALA A 34 13.65 6.06 -5.52
N LEU A 35 12.36 6.26 -5.26
CA LEU A 35 11.69 7.56 -5.44
C LEU A 35 12.28 8.61 -4.50
N LEU A 36 12.45 8.28 -3.22
CA LEU A 36 12.99 9.19 -2.21
C LEU A 36 14.46 9.54 -2.49
N ALA A 37 15.27 8.55 -2.88
CA ALA A 37 16.67 8.77 -3.24
C ALA A 37 16.80 9.69 -4.47
N SER A 38 16.01 9.45 -5.51
CA SER A 38 16.03 10.29 -6.72
C SER A 38 15.51 11.71 -6.45
N ALA A 39 14.42 11.88 -5.71
CA ALA A 39 13.89 13.19 -5.37
C ALA A 39 14.77 13.97 -4.37
N GLY A 40 15.35 13.29 -3.38
CA GLY A 40 16.25 13.88 -2.38
C GLY A 40 17.60 14.32 -2.97
N ALA A 41 18.05 13.67 -4.04
CA ALA A 41 19.22 14.07 -4.81
C ALA A 41 18.94 15.23 -5.80
N HIS A 42 17.80 15.92 -5.66
CA HIS A 42 17.35 17.00 -6.56
C HIS A 42 17.36 16.59 -8.04
N GLN A 43 17.08 15.31 -8.34
CA GLN A 43 16.99 14.86 -9.71
C GLN A 43 15.73 15.44 -10.38
N PRO A 44 15.78 15.74 -11.69
CA PRO A 44 14.63 16.28 -12.40
C PRO A 44 13.51 15.24 -12.55
N PRO A 45 12.26 15.67 -12.84
CA PRO A 45 11.09 14.79 -12.94
C PRO A 45 11.26 13.57 -13.82
N ARG A 46 11.99 13.69 -14.94
CA ARG A 46 12.28 12.55 -15.83
C ARG A 46 12.96 11.36 -15.14
N VAL A 47 13.64 11.58 -14.02
CA VAL A 47 14.35 10.54 -13.25
C VAL A 47 13.45 9.94 -12.17
N PHE A 48 12.76 10.78 -11.38
CA PHE A 48 11.98 10.29 -10.23
C PHE A 48 10.55 9.86 -10.59
N VAL A 49 9.93 10.42 -11.64
CA VAL A 49 8.56 10.06 -12.05
C VAL A 49 8.40 8.58 -12.39
N PRO A 50 9.35 7.91 -13.09
CA PRO A 50 9.29 6.46 -13.27
C PRO A 50 9.21 5.68 -11.95
N HIS A 51 9.98 6.06 -10.93
CA HIS A 51 9.90 5.46 -9.60
C HIS A 51 8.54 5.71 -8.95
N GLY A 52 8.00 6.93 -9.07
CA GLY A 52 6.64 7.26 -8.63
C GLY A 52 5.56 6.39 -9.28
N LYS A 53 5.64 6.14 -10.60
CA LYS A 53 4.74 5.21 -11.29
C LYS A 53 4.86 3.80 -10.74
N PHE A 54 6.08 3.36 -10.43
CA PHE A 54 6.30 2.01 -9.88
C PHE A 54 5.75 1.87 -8.45
N VAL A 55 5.86 2.91 -7.61
CA VAL A 55 5.17 3.00 -6.31
C VAL A 55 3.67 2.81 -6.48
N ILE A 56 3.06 3.51 -7.45
CA ILE A 56 1.62 3.42 -7.71
C ILE A 56 1.20 1.99 -8.10
N VAL A 57 1.91 1.38 -9.05
CA VAL A 57 1.61 0.02 -9.53
C VAL A 57 1.76 -1.01 -8.41
N THR A 58 2.81 -0.91 -7.60
CA THR A 58 3.08 -1.88 -6.52
C THR A 58 2.10 -1.73 -5.37
N ALA A 59 1.74 -0.50 -4.97
CA ALA A 59 0.72 -0.25 -3.96
C ALA A 59 -0.68 -0.70 -4.41
N HIS A 60 -1.04 -0.50 -5.68
CA HIS A 60 -2.33 -0.94 -6.21
C HIS A 60 -2.52 -2.47 -6.11
N LYS A 61 -1.44 -3.26 -6.16
CA LYS A 61 -1.52 -4.71 -5.93
C LYS A 61 -2.02 -5.05 -4.53
N LEU A 62 -1.59 -4.29 -3.52
CA LEU A 62 -2.06 -4.48 -2.14
C LEU A 62 -3.55 -4.09 -1.99
N VAL A 63 -3.96 -2.97 -2.59
CA VAL A 63 -5.37 -2.56 -2.64
C VAL A 63 -6.23 -3.63 -3.32
N PHE A 64 -5.77 -4.17 -4.45
CA PHE A 64 -6.47 -5.24 -5.16
C PHE A 64 -6.65 -6.50 -4.29
N VAL A 65 -5.64 -6.87 -3.50
CA VAL A 65 -5.77 -7.97 -2.54
C VAL A 65 -6.84 -7.66 -1.50
N GLY A 66 -6.84 -6.46 -0.92
CA GLY A 66 -7.83 -6.05 0.08
C GLY A 66 -9.26 -6.07 -0.47
N ASP A 67 -9.43 -5.58 -1.70
CA ASP A 67 -10.69 -5.61 -2.42
C ASP A 67 -11.16 -7.04 -2.72
N THR A 68 -10.24 -7.94 -3.05
CA THR A 68 -10.56 -9.34 -3.33
C THR A 68 -10.96 -10.08 -2.06
N VAL A 69 -10.15 -9.97 -1.00
CA VAL A 69 -10.44 -10.61 0.29
C VAL A 69 -11.73 -10.06 0.90
N SER A 70 -11.97 -8.75 0.83
CA SER A 70 -13.21 -8.16 1.36
C SER A 70 -14.47 -8.57 0.60
N ARG A 71 -14.36 -9.02 -0.67
CA ARG A 71 -15.49 -9.59 -1.42
C ARG A 71 -15.67 -11.09 -1.23
N LEU A 72 -14.56 -11.83 -1.10
CA LEU A 72 -14.60 -13.30 -1.09
C LEU A 72 -14.71 -13.91 0.31
N ALA A 73 -14.28 -13.20 1.37
CA ALA A 73 -14.35 -13.74 2.72
C ALA A 73 -15.81 -13.94 3.16
N SER A 74 -16.11 -15.09 3.76
CA SER A 74 -17.40 -15.46 4.32
C SER A 74 -17.68 -14.76 5.66
N SER A 75 -16.63 -14.52 6.47
CA SER A 75 -16.74 -13.79 7.73
C SER A 75 -16.97 -12.29 7.51
N ALA A 76 -18.10 -11.79 8.01
CA ALA A 76 -18.43 -10.36 7.98
C ALA A 76 -17.39 -9.50 8.72
N ALA A 77 -16.83 -10.03 9.82
CA ALA A 77 -15.79 -9.35 10.57
C ALA A 77 -14.48 -9.23 9.77
N VAL A 78 -14.10 -10.29 9.04
CA VAL A 78 -12.94 -10.25 8.13
C VAL A 78 -13.17 -9.24 7.02
N ARG A 79 -14.33 -9.30 6.34
CA ARG A 79 -14.69 -8.33 5.27
C ARG A 79 -14.61 -6.89 5.76
N ALA A 80 -15.19 -6.59 6.93
CA ALA A 80 -15.21 -5.24 7.48
C ALA A 80 -13.79 -4.73 7.81
N ARG A 81 -12.96 -5.54 8.49
CA ARG A 81 -11.60 -5.15 8.87
C ARG A 81 -10.70 -4.96 7.65
N VAL A 82 -10.73 -5.91 6.72
CA VAL A 82 -9.92 -5.85 5.49
C VAL A 82 -10.39 -4.71 4.59
N GLY A 83 -11.71 -4.49 4.46
CA GLY A 83 -12.29 -3.40 3.67
C GLY A 83 -11.92 -2.01 4.21
N ALA A 84 -11.95 -1.82 5.54
CA ALA A 84 -11.50 -0.58 6.17
C ALA A 84 -10.01 -0.31 5.90
N ALA A 85 -9.15 -1.33 6.05
CA ALA A 85 -7.72 -1.21 5.77
C ALA A 85 -7.43 -0.97 4.27
N SER A 86 -8.15 -1.65 3.36
CA SER A 86 -8.06 -1.41 1.91
C SER A 86 -8.45 0.03 1.54
N THR A 87 -9.49 0.55 2.18
CA THR A 87 -9.96 1.94 1.98
C THR A 87 -8.91 2.95 2.41
N ALA A 88 -8.32 2.77 3.59
CA ALA A 88 -7.25 3.63 4.10
C ALA A 88 -6.01 3.60 3.18
N LEU A 89 -5.62 2.41 2.74
CA LEU A 89 -4.52 2.23 1.79
C LEU A 89 -4.80 2.89 0.43
N CYS A 90 -6.01 2.75 -0.09
CA CYS A 90 -6.46 3.35 -1.34
C CYS A 90 -6.44 4.89 -1.24
N GLN A 91 -6.84 5.45 -0.09
CA GLN A 91 -6.77 6.89 0.14
C GLN A 91 -5.32 7.39 0.16
N ALA A 92 -4.44 6.74 0.91
CA ALA A 92 -3.01 7.09 0.94
C ALA A 92 -2.37 6.97 -0.45
N LEU A 93 -2.76 5.98 -1.25
CA LEU A 93 -2.31 5.83 -2.64
C LEU A 93 -2.73 7.02 -3.50
N LYS A 94 -3.98 7.49 -3.40
CA LYS A 94 -4.46 8.67 -4.15
C LYS A 94 -3.65 9.91 -3.79
N GLU A 95 -3.37 10.12 -2.50
CA GLU A 95 -2.56 11.24 -2.02
C GLU A 95 -1.11 11.16 -2.53
N ALA A 96 -0.51 9.96 -2.54
CA ALA A 96 0.81 9.74 -3.13
C ALA A 96 0.83 10.03 -4.64
N VAL A 97 -0.20 9.62 -5.40
CA VAL A 97 -0.32 9.94 -6.83
C VAL A 97 -0.36 11.45 -7.07
N LEU A 98 -1.20 12.15 -6.30
CA LEU A 98 -1.38 13.60 -6.44
C LEU A 98 -0.11 14.36 -6.07
N SER A 99 0.54 13.98 -4.98
CA SER A 99 1.77 14.64 -4.52
C SER A 99 2.97 14.39 -5.44
N VAL A 100 3.13 13.17 -5.99
CA VAL A 100 4.17 12.89 -7.02
C VAL A 100 3.92 13.73 -8.27
N LYS A 101 2.67 13.82 -8.71
CA LYS A 101 2.30 14.68 -9.85
C LYS A 101 2.59 16.15 -9.55
N SER A 102 2.25 16.63 -8.36
CA SER A 102 2.51 18.00 -7.91
C SER A 102 4.01 18.30 -7.89
N ALA A 103 4.82 17.43 -7.28
CA ALA A 103 6.27 17.56 -7.24
C ALA A 103 6.92 17.61 -8.64
N ALA A 104 6.38 16.85 -9.59
CA ALA A 104 6.84 16.88 -10.98
C ALA A 104 6.49 18.19 -11.71
N LEU A 105 5.27 18.70 -11.52
CA LEU A 105 4.79 19.92 -12.18
C LEU A 105 5.41 21.20 -11.59
N SER A 106 5.69 21.21 -10.30
CA SER A 106 6.24 22.36 -9.59
C SER A 106 7.77 22.33 -9.48
N TYR A 107 8.44 21.42 -10.19
CA TYR A 107 9.90 21.30 -10.10
C TYR A 107 10.62 22.57 -10.64
N PRO A 108 11.61 23.11 -9.92
CA PRO A 108 12.08 22.71 -8.58
C PRO A 108 11.23 23.35 -7.47
N SER A 109 10.64 22.53 -6.58
CA SER A 109 9.90 23.01 -5.41
C SER A 109 10.17 22.10 -4.21
N LEU A 110 10.89 22.62 -3.22
CA LEU A 110 11.18 21.92 -1.97
C LEU A 110 9.91 21.62 -1.16
N PRO A 111 8.92 22.54 -1.03
CA PRO A 111 7.65 22.22 -0.38
C PRO A 111 6.92 21.04 -1.03
N ALA A 112 6.80 21.03 -2.36
CA ALA A 112 6.12 19.94 -3.09
C ALA A 112 6.87 18.61 -2.95
N ALA A 113 8.21 18.64 -2.94
CA ALA A 113 9.01 17.46 -2.66
C ALA A 113 8.79 16.92 -1.24
N ARG A 114 8.73 17.78 -0.22
CA ARG A 114 8.45 17.37 1.17
C ARG A 114 7.04 16.80 1.36
N GLU A 115 6.05 17.40 0.71
CA GLU A 115 4.68 16.87 0.71
C GLU A 115 4.64 15.47 0.10
N MET A 116 5.28 15.27 -1.06
CA MET A 116 5.43 13.96 -1.68
C MET A 116 6.10 12.95 -0.74
N GLN A 117 7.18 13.32 -0.04
CA GLN A 117 7.84 12.47 0.95
C GLN A 117 6.89 12.06 2.08
N GLY A 118 6.08 13.00 2.58
CA GLY A 118 5.06 12.74 3.60
C GLY A 118 3.99 11.76 3.13
N CYS A 119 3.44 11.96 1.93
CA CYS A 119 2.42 11.08 1.36
C CYS A 119 2.93 9.66 1.10
N VAL A 120 4.15 9.49 0.57
CA VAL A 120 4.70 8.14 0.34
C VAL A 120 5.07 7.42 1.64
N ALA A 121 5.44 8.17 2.69
CA ALA A 121 5.64 7.61 4.02
C ALA A 121 4.32 7.18 4.69
N GLU A 122 3.22 7.91 4.46
CA GLU A 122 1.89 7.48 4.89
C GLU A 122 1.44 6.22 4.12
N LEU A 123 1.67 6.19 2.81
CA LEU A 123 1.40 5.00 1.99
C LEU A 123 2.14 3.76 2.51
N SER A 124 3.42 3.87 2.86
CA SER A 124 4.18 2.75 3.42
C SER A 124 3.65 2.30 4.79
N ARG A 125 3.19 3.22 5.64
CA ARG A 125 2.56 2.91 6.93
C ARG A 125 1.25 2.16 6.74
N GLN A 126 0.36 2.63 5.86
CA GLN A 126 -0.91 1.95 5.58
C GLN A 126 -0.69 0.58 4.94
N ALA A 127 0.31 0.45 4.06
CA ALA A 127 0.67 -0.83 3.45
C ALA A 127 1.20 -1.84 4.48
N LEU A 128 2.00 -1.39 5.45
CA LEU A 128 2.45 -2.22 6.57
C LEU A 128 1.27 -2.65 7.44
N ALA A 129 0.41 -1.70 7.85
CA ALA A 129 -0.76 -1.99 8.67
C ALA A 129 -1.68 -3.02 8.00
N PHE A 130 -1.93 -2.88 6.70
CA PHE A 130 -2.69 -3.83 5.90
C PHE A 130 -2.04 -5.22 5.84
N THR A 131 -0.74 -5.29 5.57
CA THR A 131 0.01 -6.56 5.47
C THR A 131 0.06 -7.29 6.81
N THR A 132 0.30 -6.56 7.90
CA THR A 132 0.27 -7.10 9.26
C THR A 132 -1.13 -7.60 9.61
N LEU A 133 -2.18 -6.82 9.31
CA LEU A 133 -3.56 -7.22 9.55
C LEU A 133 -3.88 -8.56 8.87
N LEU A 134 -3.56 -8.72 7.58
CA LEU A 134 -3.78 -9.99 6.89
C LEU A 134 -3.04 -11.15 7.57
N GLY A 135 -1.79 -10.93 7.97
CA GLY A 135 -1.02 -11.93 8.73
C GLY A 135 -1.66 -12.30 10.07
N THR A 136 -2.27 -11.34 10.79
CA THR A 136 -2.98 -11.63 12.06
C THR A 136 -4.31 -12.35 11.87
N LEU A 137 -4.91 -12.24 10.68
CA LEU A 137 -6.18 -12.89 10.36
C LEU A 137 -5.97 -14.30 9.79
N ALA A 138 -4.83 -14.56 9.14
CA ALA A 138 -4.46 -15.88 8.67
C ALA A 138 -4.16 -16.80 9.86
N PRO A 139 -4.70 -18.04 9.88
CA PRO A 139 -4.35 -19.01 10.91
C PRO A 139 -2.87 -19.42 10.80
N SER A 140 -2.29 -19.75 11.96
CA SER A 140 -0.90 -20.20 12.13
C SER A 140 -0.64 -21.56 11.49
#